data_AF-A0AAV7DEQ2-F1
#
_entry.id   AF-A0AAV7DEQ2-F1
#
_cell.length_a   1.000
_cell.length_b   1.000
_cell.length_c   1.000
_cell.angle_alpha   90.00
_cell.angle_beta   90.00
_cell.angle_gamma   90.00
#
_symmetry.space_group_name_H-M   'P 1'
#
loop_
_entity.id
_entity.type
_entity.pdbx_description
1 polymer ?
#
loop_
_entity_poly.entity_id
_entity_poly.type
_entity_poly.pdbx_seq_one_letter_code
_entity_poly.pdbx_strand_id
1 'polypeptide(L)'
;AMYMFYALAIVCDDFFVPSLEKICERLQLSEDVAGATFMAAGSSAPELFTSVIGVFITKGDVGVGTIVGSAVFNILCIIGVCGLFAGQVVVLSSWCLLRDATYYTLSVIALIV
;
A
#
# COMPACT_ATOMS: atom_id res chain seq x y z
N ALA A 1 -11.11 -15.00 11.07
CA ALA A 1 -10.52 -13.76 10.54
C ALA A 1 -9.14 -13.49 11.15
N MET A 2 -9.03 -13.30 12.47
CA MET A 2 -7.76 -12.99 13.16
C MET A 2 -6.61 -13.99 12.90
N TYR A 3 -6.88 -15.30 12.95
CA TYR A 3 -5.86 -16.32 12.67
C TYR A 3 -5.36 -16.31 11.22
N MET A 4 -6.26 -16.07 10.26
CA MET A 4 -5.87 -15.95 8.85
C MET A 4 -5.07 -14.68 8.60
N PHE A 5 -5.45 -13.57 9.24
CA PHE A 5 -4.70 -12.33 9.18
C PHE A 5 -3.27 -12.50 9.72
N TYR A 6 -3.15 -13.13 10.88
CA TYR A 6 -1.85 -13.42 11.51
C TYR A 6 -0.98 -14.38 10.67
N ALA A 7 -1.58 -15.44 10.13
CA ALA A 7 -0.87 -16.37 9.24
C ALA A 7 -0.38 -15.68 7.97
N LEU A 8 -1.20 -14.81 7.37
CA LEU A 8 -0.84 -14.08 6.16
C LEU A 8 0.27 -13.05 6.43
N ALA A 9 0.25 -12.39 7.59
CA ALA A 9 1.32 -11.50 8.04
C ALA A 9 2.66 -12.25 8.17
N ILE A 10 2.67 -13.42 8.84
CA ILE A 10 3.88 -14.25 8.96
C ILE A 10 4.40 -14.68 7.58
N VAL A 11 3.51 -15.12 6.69
CA VAL A 11 3.94 -15.55 5.35
C VAL A 11 4.54 -14.39 4.55
N CYS A 12 3.99 -13.18 4.69
CA CYS A 12 4.53 -12.01 4.00
C CYS A 12 5.92 -11.63 4.56
N ASP A 13 6.07 -11.57 5.88
CA ASP A 13 7.34 -11.19 6.53
C ASP A 13 8.43 -12.25 6.33
N ASP A 14 8.13 -13.52 6.57
CA ASP A 14 9.15 -14.57 6.61
C ASP A 14 9.51 -15.13 5.22
N PHE A 15 8.62 -15.01 4.23
CA PHE A 15 8.84 -15.60 2.91
C PHE A 15 8.81 -14.58 1.77
N PHE A 16 7.87 -13.65 1.77
CA PHE A 16 7.67 -12.76 0.63
C PHE A 16 8.69 -11.62 0.60
N VAL A 17 8.95 -10.93 1.72
CA VAL A 17 9.96 -9.87 1.82
C VAL A 17 11.38 -10.38 1.51
N PRO A 18 11.86 -11.50 2.08
CA PRO A 18 13.20 -12.02 1.80
C PRO A 18 13.36 -12.47 0.34
N SER A 19 12.28 -12.93 -0.29
CA SER A 19 12.30 -13.29 -1.71
C SER A 19 12.49 -12.06 -2.60
N LEU A 20 11.84 -10.94 -2.27
CA LEU A 20 12.01 -9.67 -2.96
C LEU A 20 13.43 -9.11 -2.79
N GLU A 21 13.99 -9.18 -1.57
CA GLU A 21 15.38 -8.80 -1.33
C GLU A 21 16.34 -9.61 -2.22
N LYS A 22 16.14 -10.93 -2.30
CA LYS A 22 16.95 -11.79 -3.17
C LYS A 22 16.86 -11.39 -4.63
N ILE A 23 15.69 -10.99 -5.11
CA ILE A 23 15.49 -10.52 -6.49
C ILE A 23 16.22 -9.18 -6.71
N CYS A 24 16.09 -8.24 -5.77
CA CYS A 24 16.79 -6.95 -5.83
C CYS A 24 18.31 -7.12 -5.84
N GLU A 25 18.86 -8.02 -5.01
CA GLU A 25 20.29 -8.37 -5.01
C GLU A 25 20.74 -8.90 -6.37
N ARG A 26 19.94 -9.80 -6.99
CA ARG A 26 20.25 -10.37 -8.31
C ARG A 26 20.20 -9.35 -9.43
N LEU A 27 19.33 -8.34 -9.30
CA LEU A 27 19.21 -7.23 -10.23
C LEU A 27 20.23 -6.11 -9.99
N GLN A 28 21.08 -6.23 -8.95
CA GLN A 28 22.06 -5.22 -8.55
C GLN A 28 21.45 -3.83 -8.35
N LEU A 29 20.24 -3.77 -7.79
CA LEU A 29 19.58 -2.50 -7.48
C LEU A 29 20.23 -1.85 -6.26
N SER A 30 20.36 -0.51 -6.30
CA SER A 30 20.67 0.28 -5.11
C SER A 30 19.57 0.11 -4.06
N GLU A 31 19.91 0.12 -2.76
CA GLU A 31 18.94 -0.01 -1.67
C GLU A 31 17.81 1.03 -1.77
N ASP A 32 18.14 2.27 -2.15
CA ASP A 32 17.15 3.34 -2.34
C ASP A 32 16.14 2.98 -3.45
N VAL A 33 16.62 2.39 -4.55
CA VAL A 33 15.79 2.01 -5.69
C VAL A 33 14.96 0.77 -5.36
N ALA A 34 15.58 -0.23 -4.73
CA ALA A 34 14.90 -1.45 -4.27
C ALA A 34 13.78 -1.14 -3.28
N GLY A 35 14.05 -0.24 -2.33
CA GLY A 35 13.08 0.29 -1.36
C GLY A 35 11.91 0.99 -2.05
N ALA A 36 12.21 1.93 -2.94
CA ALA A 36 11.19 2.73 -3.62
C ALA A 36 10.33 1.96 -4.63
N THR A 37 10.79 0.81 -5.14
CA THR A 37 10.07 0.05 -6.17
C THR A 37 9.64 -1.33 -5.69
N PHE A 38 10.54 -2.30 -5.66
CA PHE A 38 10.19 -3.71 -5.42
C PHE A 38 9.70 -3.98 -4.01
N MET A 39 10.35 -3.39 -3.00
CA MET A 39 9.94 -3.54 -1.59
C MET A 39 8.58 -2.88 -1.35
N ALA A 40 8.41 -1.64 -1.84
CA ALA A 40 7.15 -0.91 -1.74
C ALA A 40 5.99 -1.60 -2.51
N ALA A 41 6.23 -2.04 -3.74
CA ALA A 41 5.24 -2.78 -4.53
C ALA A 41 4.92 -4.14 -3.90
N GLY A 42 5.93 -4.78 -3.32
CA GLY A 42 5.79 -6.01 -2.57
C GLY A 42 4.83 -5.87 -1.39
N SER A 43 5.07 -4.91 -0.50
CA SER A 43 4.23 -4.68 0.68
C SER A 43 2.74 -4.50 0.31
N SER A 44 2.46 -3.87 -0.84
CA SER A 44 1.08 -3.63 -1.31
C SER A 44 0.50 -4.77 -2.15
N ALA A 45 1.30 -5.77 -2.57
CA ALA A 45 0.83 -6.85 -3.43
C ALA A 45 -0.24 -7.73 -2.76
N PRO A 46 -0.12 -8.16 -1.48
CA PRO A 46 -1.18 -8.93 -0.81
C PRO A 46 -2.49 -8.16 -0.73
N GLU A 47 -2.44 -6.86 -0.43
CA GLU A 47 -3.61 -5.97 -0.40
C GLU A 47 -4.23 -5.79 -1.79
N LEU A 48 -3.40 -5.69 -2.83
CA LEU A 48 -3.86 -5.66 -4.22
C LEU A 48 -4.59 -6.96 -4.58
N PHE A 49 -4.04 -8.13 -4.21
CA PHE A 49 -4.68 -9.42 -4.48
C PHE A 49 -5.99 -9.61 -3.74
N THR A 50 -6.07 -9.25 -2.46
CA THR A 50 -7.33 -9.30 -1.70
C THR A 50 -8.36 -8.33 -2.27
N SER A 51 -7.93 -7.15 -2.71
CA SER A 51 -8.76 -6.15 -3.40
C SER A 51 -9.32 -6.66 -4.72
N VAL A 52 -8.47 -7.24 -5.58
CA VAL A 52 -8.86 -7.83 -6.88
C VAL A 52 -9.84 -8.98 -6.67
N ILE A 53 -9.54 -9.89 -5.74
CA ILE A 53 -10.44 -11.00 -5.40
C ILE A 53 -11.78 -10.47 -4.86
N GLY A 54 -11.74 -9.44 -4.01
CA GLY A 54 -12.92 -8.78 -3.46
C GLY A 54 -13.81 -8.12 -4.51
N VAL A 55 -13.23 -7.56 -5.58
CA VAL A 55 -14.00 -6.95 -6.69
C VAL A 55 -14.53 -7.98 -7.67
N PHE A 56 -13.71 -8.96 -8.06
CA PHE A 56 -14.06 -9.89 -9.14
C PHE A 56 -14.87 -11.11 -8.67
N ILE A 57 -14.69 -11.57 -7.42
CA ILE A 57 -15.38 -12.75 -6.88
C ILE A 57 -16.64 -12.35 -6.10
N THR A 58 -16.55 -11.33 -5.24
CA THR A 58 -17.72 -10.76 -4.55
C THR A 58 -18.37 -9.73 -5.47
N LYS A 59 -19.26 -10.19 -6.36
CA LYS A 59 -20.05 -9.34 -7.27
C LYS A 59 -20.94 -8.35 -6.51
N GLY A 60 -20.39 -7.26 -6.01
CA GLY A 60 -21.16 -6.20 -5.36
C GLY A 60 -20.34 -4.95 -5.07
N ASP A 61 -21.02 -3.81 -4.95
CA ASP A 61 -20.46 -2.48 -4.62
C ASP A 61 -19.56 -2.44 -3.36
N VAL A 62 -19.61 -3.50 -2.55
CA VAL A 62 -18.75 -3.72 -1.39
C VAL A 62 -17.25 -3.79 -1.78
N GLY A 63 -16.92 -4.34 -2.95
CA GLY A 63 -15.53 -4.46 -3.42
C GLY A 63 -14.87 -3.09 -3.66
N VAL A 64 -15.58 -2.19 -4.35
CA VAL A 64 -15.13 -0.81 -4.60
C VAL A 64 -14.97 -0.03 -3.29
N GLY A 65 -15.96 -0.12 -2.40
CA GLY A 65 -15.90 0.54 -1.09
C GLY A 65 -14.74 0.05 -0.23
N THR A 66 -14.36 -1.22 -0.34
CA THR A 66 -13.22 -1.80 0.37
C THR A 66 -11.89 -1.26 -0.17
N ILE A 67 -11.74 -1.14 -1.50
CA ILE A 67 -10.52 -0.60 -2.13
C ILE A 67 -10.30 0.87 -1.76
N VAL A 68 -11.33 1.69 -1.96
CA VAL A 68 -11.24 3.14 -1.66
C VAL A 68 -11.03 3.33 -0.16
N GLY A 69 -11.77 2.59 0.68
CA GLY A 69 -11.62 2.63 2.13
C GLY A 69 -10.22 2.26 2.62
N SER A 70 -9.63 1.19 2.08
CA SER A 70 -8.27 0.74 2.46
C SER A 70 -7.20 1.76 2.05
N ALA A 71 -7.32 2.36 0.86
CA ALA A 71 -6.39 3.39 0.40
C ALA A 71 -6.49 4.68 1.24
N VAL A 72 -7.71 5.12 1.59
CA VAL A 72 -7.93 6.27 2.49
C VAL A 72 -7.36 5.97 3.88
N PHE A 73 -7.60 4.77 4.41
CA PHE A 73 -7.06 4.34 5.70
C PHE A 73 -5.54 4.34 5.71
N ASN A 74 -4.88 3.77 4.69
CA ASN A 74 -3.42 3.75 4.60
C ASN A 74 -2.82 5.16 4.54
N ILE A 75 -3.41 6.07 3.76
CA ILE A 75 -2.93 7.46 3.69
C ILE A 75 -3.12 8.18 5.04
N LEU A 76 -4.24 8.01 5.73
CA LEU A 76 -4.51 8.71 6.99
C LEU A 76 -3.77 8.10 8.17
N CYS A 77 -3.90 6.79 8.38
CA CYS A 77 -3.36 6.11 9.56
C CYS A 77 -1.86 5.92 9.47
N ILE A 78 -1.30 5.47 8.34
CA ILE A 78 0.15 5.21 8.24
C ILE A 78 0.90 6.54 8.33
N ILE A 79 0.51 7.55 7.55
CA ILE A 79 1.16 8.86 7.58
C ILE A 79 0.95 9.53 8.95
N GLY A 80 -0.24 9.41 9.55
CA GLY A 80 -0.53 9.96 10.87
C GLY A 80 0.34 9.34 11.97
N VAL A 81 0.50 8.01 11.97
CA VAL A 81 1.37 7.29 12.91
C VAL A 81 2.83 7.62 12.63
N CYS A 82 3.29 7.56 11.38
CA CYS A 82 4.64 7.96 11.01
C CYS A 82 4.97 9.39 11.46
N GLY A 83 4.06 10.34 11.28
CA GLY A 83 4.22 11.72 11.74
C GLY A 83 4.30 11.83 13.27
N LEU A 84 3.50 11.06 14.00
CA LEU A 84 3.52 11.03 15.47
C LEU A 84 4.84 10.48 16.02
N PHE A 85 5.40 9.46 15.37
CA PHE A 85 6.61 8.77 15.80
C PHE A 85 7.90 9.27 15.12
N ALA A 86 7.81 10.20 14.15
CA ALA A 86 8.96 10.67 13.38
C ALA A 86 10.04 11.37 14.23
N GLY A 87 9.67 11.93 15.40
CA GLY A 87 10.60 12.60 16.31
C GLY A 87 11.28 13.85 15.74
N GLN A 88 10.88 14.30 14.55
CA GLN A 88 11.46 15.41 13.79
C GLN A 88 10.36 16.15 13.02
N VAL A 89 10.62 17.42 12.68
CA VAL A 89 9.67 18.23 11.91
C VAL A 89 9.71 17.77 10.44
N VAL A 90 8.67 17.05 10.01
CA VAL A 90 8.50 16.65 8.62
C VAL A 90 7.89 17.81 7.84
N VAL A 91 8.70 18.46 7.00
CA VAL A 91 8.26 19.58 6.17
C VAL A 91 7.52 19.03 4.95
N LEU A 92 6.19 19.00 5.01
CA LEU A 92 5.36 18.64 3.87
C LEU A 92 5.24 19.83 2.92
N SER A 93 5.66 19.66 1.67
CA SER A 93 5.40 20.68 0.66
C SER A 93 3.93 20.65 0.27
N SER A 94 3.25 21.79 0.42
CA SER A 94 1.83 21.90 0.09
C SER A 94 1.53 21.53 -1.36
N TRP A 95 2.50 21.70 -2.26
CA TRP A 95 2.36 21.33 -3.68
C TRP A 95 2.33 19.82 -3.92
N CYS A 96 3.18 19.04 -3.22
CA CYS A 96 3.16 17.58 -3.33
C CYS A 96 1.85 17.01 -2.78
N LEU A 97 1.39 17.55 -1.64
CA LEU A 97 0.13 17.14 -1.03
C LEU A 97 -1.07 17.42 -1.96
N LEU A 98 -1.11 18.60 -2.59
CA LEU A 98 -2.20 18.98 -3.49
C LEU A 98 -2.21 18.12 -4.76
N ARG A 99 -1.03 17.83 -5.33
CA ARG A 99 -0.89 16.97 -6.50
C ARG A 99 -1.40 15.56 -6.21
N ASP A 100 -0.96 14.96 -5.11
CA ASP A 100 -1.29 13.58 -4.78
C ASP A 100 -2.78 13.47 -4.39
N ALA A 101 -3.33 14.46 -3.67
CA ALA A 101 -4.75 14.55 -3.37
C ALA A 101 -5.63 14.74 -4.61
N THR A 102 -5.18 15.53 -5.60
CA THR A 102 -5.94 15.74 -6.84
C THR A 102 -5.95 14.50 -7.72
N TYR A 103 -4.81 13.84 -7.92
CA TYR A 103 -4.77 12.56 -8.65
C TYR A 103 -5.65 11.50 -7.96
N TYR A 104 -5.57 11.40 -6.63
CA TYR A 104 -6.38 10.45 -5.87
C TYR A 104 -7.88 10.74 -6.01
N THR A 105 -8.30 12.00 -5.89
CA THR A 105 -9.71 12.41 -6.03
C THR A 105 -10.22 12.11 -7.45
N LEU A 106 -9.41 12.38 -8.49
CA LEU A 106 -9.75 12.05 -9.87
C LEU A 106 -9.89 10.54 -10.08
N SER A 107 -9.00 9.73 -9.52
CA SER A 107 -9.07 8.26 -9.60
C SER A 107 -10.33 7.71 -8.93
N VAL A 108 -10.73 8.25 -7.77
CA VAL A 108 -11.96 7.84 -7.08
C VAL A 108 -13.19 8.24 -7.88
N ILE A 109 -13.23 9.46 -8.45
CA ILE A 109 -14.35 9.90 -9.29
C ILE A 109 -14.48 9.01 -10.53
N ALA A 110 -13.38 8.72 -11.22
CA ALA A 110 -13.38 7.85 -12.39
C ALA A 110 -13.76 6.39 -12.09
N LEU A 111 -13.69 5.96 -10.83
CA LEU A 111 -14.06 4.62 -10.39
C LEU A 111 -15.52 4.55 -9.93
N ILE A 112 -16.11 5.68 -9.54
CA ILE A 112 -17.52 5.81 -9.16
C ILE A 112 -18.43 6.05 -10.38
N VAL A 113 -17.93 6.73 -11.42
CA VAL A 113 -18.64 7.03 -12.68
C VAL A 113 -18.48 5.89 -13.69
#